data_AF-A0AAU1VI34-F1
#
_entry.id   AF-A0AAU1VI34-F1
#
_cell.length_a   1.000
_cell.length_b   1.000
_cell.length_c   1.000
_cell.angle_alpha   90.00
_cell.angle_beta   90.00
_cell.angle_gamma   90.00
#
_symmetry.space_group_name_H-M   'P 1'
#
loop_
_entity.id
_entity.type
_entity.pdbx_description
1 polymer ?
#
loop_
_entity_poly.entity_id
_entity_poly.type
_entity_poly.pdbx_seq_one_letter_code
_entity_poly.pdbx_strand_id
1 'polypeptide(L)'
;MTEPLDEIEHPILAKAAEQFAADDAKHERIRAVDDQVLFKVKVQRWRGAVWVDADLPWLVAAGRREDGSTDDFYAALEADGKAVRTRYNTGNAGALKSATYTAHLLPAREDHVRYRAEAGVRFVRRLRTTVLTLSRATLRDGQEHTVDFDTFTVGLQVRADDGHETYLAVRITGSVPPNLTTLILRNVPGCEVDGWYPEYALPERDLLPAEQAWSNLMDPREAARLLDTES
;
A
#
# COMPACT_ATOMS: atom_id res chain seq x y z
N MET A 1 16.62 -10.75 9.73
CA MET A 1 16.20 -9.58 8.94
C MET A 1 15.08 -8.91 9.72
N THR A 2 15.27 -7.68 10.21
CA THR A 2 14.35 -7.01 11.16
C THR A 2 13.62 -5.80 10.57
N GLU A 3 13.91 -5.45 9.32
CA GLU A 3 13.28 -4.34 8.60
C GLU A 3 12.05 -4.84 7.83
N PRO A 4 10.89 -4.16 7.90
CA PRO A 4 9.74 -4.42 7.05
C PRO A 4 10.11 -4.30 5.56
N LEU A 5 9.59 -5.18 4.69
CA LEU A 5 9.96 -5.16 3.26
C LEU A 5 9.60 -3.84 2.58
N ASP A 6 8.54 -3.17 3.03
CA ASP A 6 8.10 -1.88 2.52
C ASP A 6 9.00 -0.71 2.89
N GLU A 7 9.88 -0.89 3.87
CA GLU A 7 10.87 0.11 4.28
C GLU A 7 12.22 -0.12 3.59
N ILE A 8 12.38 -1.22 2.83
CA ILE A 8 13.62 -1.50 2.08
C ILE A 8 13.76 -0.52 0.92
N GLU A 9 14.64 0.46 1.11
CA GLU A 9 15.07 1.35 0.05
C GLU A 9 16.09 0.67 -0.86
N HIS A 10 15.66 0.26 -2.06
CA HIS A 10 16.57 -0.28 -3.07
C HIS A 10 16.29 0.31 -4.47
N PRO A 11 17.32 0.75 -5.23
CA PRO A 11 17.12 1.40 -6.52
C PRO A 11 16.28 0.60 -7.53
N ILE A 12 16.48 -0.72 -7.59
CA ILE A 12 15.71 -1.58 -8.49
C ILE A 12 14.24 -1.73 -8.08
N LEU A 13 13.93 -1.66 -6.77
CA LEU A 13 12.56 -1.71 -6.27
C LEU A 13 11.84 -0.41 -6.62
N ALA A 14 12.47 0.74 -6.34
CA ALA A 14 11.95 2.05 -6.73
C ALA A 14 11.72 2.15 -8.25
N LYS A 15 12.68 1.66 -9.06
CA LYS A 15 12.53 1.67 -10.52
C LYS A 15 11.41 0.75 -10.99
N ALA A 16 11.25 -0.44 -10.40
CA ALA A 16 10.17 -1.34 -10.75
C ALA A 16 8.80 -0.72 -10.40
N ALA A 17 8.66 -0.14 -9.22
CA ALA A 17 7.42 0.55 -8.83
C ALA A 17 7.08 1.70 -9.78
N GLU A 18 8.05 2.57 -10.11
CA GLU A 18 7.88 3.67 -11.07
C GLU A 18 7.50 3.16 -12.46
N GLN A 19 8.22 2.16 -12.97
CA GLN A 19 8.04 1.68 -14.33
C GLN A 19 6.68 1.02 -14.56
N PHE A 20 6.09 0.40 -13.52
CA PHE A 20 4.81 -0.32 -13.59
C PHE A 20 3.67 0.42 -12.87
N ALA A 21 3.82 1.72 -12.62
CA ALA A 21 2.77 2.53 -11.99
C ALA A 21 1.58 2.85 -12.92
N ALA A 22 1.76 2.72 -14.25
CA ALA A 22 0.74 3.01 -15.24
C ALA A 22 0.40 1.75 -16.07
N ASP A 23 -0.87 1.40 -16.13
CA ASP A 23 -1.37 0.17 -16.77
C ASP A 23 -1.16 0.13 -18.30
N ASP A 24 -0.98 1.28 -18.95
CA ASP A 24 -0.84 1.41 -20.40
C ASP A 24 0.62 1.53 -20.87
N ALA A 25 1.58 1.49 -19.95
CA ALA A 25 2.99 1.63 -20.27
C ALA A 25 3.53 0.44 -21.09
N LYS A 26 4.28 0.73 -22.16
CA LYS A 26 4.95 -0.31 -22.94
C LYS A 26 6.19 -0.80 -22.20
N HIS A 27 6.27 -2.11 -21.95
CA HIS A 27 7.39 -2.73 -21.26
C HIS A 27 8.22 -3.64 -22.17
N GLU A 28 9.55 -3.56 -22.06
CA GLU A 28 10.47 -4.40 -22.83
C GLU A 28 10.51 -5.83 -22.25
N ARG A 29 10.16 -6.85 -23.05
CA ARG A 29 10.23 -8.27 -22.63
C ARG A 29 11.66 -8.82 -22.59
N ILE A 30 11.90 -9.79 -21.73
CA ILE A 30 13.09 -10.64 -21.72
C ILE A 30 12.91 -11.74 -22.77
N ARG A 31 13.32 -11.47 -24.02
CA ARG A 31 13.10 -12.38 -25.16
C ARG A 31 13.70 -13.79 -25.01
N ALA A 32 14.72 -13.94 -24.15
CA ALA A 32 15.40 -15.20 -23.90
C ALA A 32 14.60 -16.17 -23.01
N VAL A 33 13.58 -15.65 -22.31
CA VAL A 33 12.66 -16.44 -21.50
C VAL A 33 11.38 -16.67 -22.30
N ASP A 34 10.96 -17.92 -22.41
CA ASP A 34 9.87 -18.35 -23.28
C ASP A 34 8.76 -19.15 -22.58
N ASP A 35 8.95 -19.50 -21.30
CA ASP A 35 7.91 -20.13 -20.48
C ASP A 35 7.01 -19.11 -19.77
N GLN A 36 7.54 -17.93 -19.43
CA GLN A 36 6.82 -16.83 -18.78
C GLN A 36 7.05 -15.50 -19.48
N VAL A 37 6.07 -14.59 -19.39
CA VAL A 37 6.25 -13.21 -19.84
C VAL A 37 6.92 -12.41 -18.73
N LEU A 38 8.23 -12.24 -18.85
CA LEU A 38 9.02 -11.39 -17.96
C LEU A 38 9.44 -10.09 -18.65
N PHE A 39 9.41 -9.00 -17.90
CA PHE A 39 9.74 -7.65 -18.35
C PHE A 39 11.03 -7.15 -17.71
N LYS A 40 11.79 -6.39 -18.49
CA LYS A 40 13.07 -5.82 -18.07
C LYS A 40 12.86 -4.59 -17.20
N VAL A 41 13.59 -4.52 -16.09
CA VAL A 41 13.80 -3.30 -15.31
C VAL A 41 15.30 -3.01 -15.28
N LYS A 42 15.67 -1.75 -15.52
CA LYS A 42 17.08 -1.32 -15.59
C LYS A 42 17.24 0.03 -14.87
N VAL A 43 18.13 0.08 -13.90
CA VAL A 43 18.54 1.33 -13.23
C VAL A 43 20.02 1.25 -12.88
N GLN A 44 20.83 2.17 -13.41
CA GLN A 44 22.29 2.16 -13.23
C GLN A 44 22.87 0.77 -13.56
N ARG A 45 23.59 0.15 -12.61
CA ARG A 45 24.12 -1.22 -12.71
C ARG A 45 23.10 -2.32 -12.38
N TRP A 46 21.94 -1.99 -11.83
CA TRP A 46 20.93 -2.99 -11.45
C TRP A 46 20.06 -3.40 -12.63
N ARG A 47 19.74 -4.69 -12.68
CA ARG A 47 18.85 -5.32 -13.64
C ARG A 47 17.82 -6.14 -12.87
N GLY A 48 16.60 -6.19 -13.40
CA GLY A 48 15.50 -6.91 -12.79
C GLY A 48 14.60 -7.56 -13.82
N ALA A 49 13.96 -8.65 -13.42
CA ALA A 49 12.89 -9.31 -14.14
C ALA A 49 11.59 -9.12 -13.38
N VAL A 50 10.59 -8.52 -14.02
CA VAL A 50 9.25 -8.33 -13.46
C VAL A 50 8.28 -9.26 -14.16
N TRP A 51 7.51 -9.99 -13.36
CA TRP A 51 6.33 -10.72 -13.80
C TRP A 51 5.09 -9.94 -13.37
N VAL A 52 4.10 -9.82 -14.25
CA VAL A 52 2.86 -9.08 -13.95
C VAL A 52 1.74 -10.08 -13.74
N ASP A 53 1.22 -10.11 -12.52
CA ASP A 53 -0.02 -10.83 -12.18
C ASP A 53 -1.24 -9.94 -12.47
N ALA A 54 -2.45 -10.49 -12.34
CA ALA A 54 -3.70 -9.73 -12.43
C ALA A 54 -3.77 -8.55 -11.44
N ASP A 55 -3.17 -8.71 -10.25
CA ASP A 55 -3.30 -7.75 -9.16
C ASP A 55 -2.10 -6.80 -9.01
N LEU A 56 -0.87 -7.23 -9.35
CA LEU A 56 0.33 -6.41 -9.18
C LEU A 56 1.60 -6.92 -9.93
N PRO A 57 2.57 -6.02 -10.21
CA PRO A 57 3.88 -6.38 -10.73
C PRO A 57 4.83 -6.92 -9.64
N TRP A 58 5.40 -8.10 -9.86
CA TRP A 58 6.37 -8.76 -8.98
C TRP A 58 7.78 -8.70 -9.55
N LEU A 59 8.73 -8.14 -8.80
CA LEU A 59 10.15 -8.26 -9.12
C LEU A 59 10.65 -9.65 -8.68
N VAL A 60 10.65 -10.60 -9.62
CA VAL A 60 10.93 -12.03 -9.37
C VAL A 60 12.41 -12.39 -9.41
N ALA A 61 13.24 -11.56 -10.02
CA ALA A 61 14.69 -11.70 -9.98
C ALA A 61 15.36 -10.34 -10.13
N ALA A 62 16.49 -10.15 -9.45
CA ALA A 62 17.32 -8.96 -9.58
C ALA A 62 18.80 -9.30 -9.45
N GLY A 63 19.63 -8.53 -10.14
CA GLY A 63 21.09 -8.69 -10.13
C GLY A 63 21.79 -7.47 -10.69
N ARG A 64 23.12 -7.54 -10.80
CA ARG A 64 23.94 -6.47 -11.37
C ARG A 64 24.35 -6.79 -12.80
N ARG A 65 24.57 -5.74 -13.57
CA ARG A 65 25.39 -5.77 -14.78
C ARG A 65 26.80 -5.35 -14.36
N GLU A 66 27.78 -6.20 -14.62
CA GLU A 66 29.19 -5.84 -14.45
C GLU A 66 29.75 -5.37 -15.81
N ASP A 67 30.35 -4.18 -15.84
CA ASP A 67 30.95 -3.64 -17.06
C ASP A 67 32.11 -4.53 -17.52
N GLY A 68 32.07 -4.96 -18.79
CA GLY A 68 33.09 -5.85 -19.38
C GLY A 68 32.95 -7.33 -19.03
N SER A 69 31.96 -7.73 -18.22
CA SER A 69 31.73 -9.13 -17.87
C SER A 69 30.80 -9.84 -18.87
N THR A 70 31.06 -11.12 -19.11
CA THR A 70 30.13 -12.08 -19.73
C THR A 70 28.89 -12.35 -18.87
N ASP A 71 28.87 -11.89 -17.62
CA ASP A 71 27.78 -12.05 -16.66
C ASP A 71 26.73 -10.94 -16.81
N ASP A 72 26.12 -10.83 -17.99
CA ASP A 72 24.88 -10.06 -18.13
C ASP A 72 23.77 -10.77 -17.36
N PHE A 73 23.14 -10.08 -16.41
CA PHE A 73 22.04 -10.61 -15.59
C PHE A 73 20.99 -11.37 -16.43
N TYR A 74 20.63 -10.86 -17.61
CA TYR A 74 19.64 -11.54 -18.45
C TYR A 74 20.17 -12.83 -19.10
N ALA A 75 21.47 -12.89 -19.41
CA ALA A 75 22.10 -14.11 -19.89
C ALA A 75 22.23 -15.15 -18.76
N ALA A 76 22.55 -14.72 -17.54
CA ALA A 76 22.57 -15.58 -16.37
C ALA A 76 21.16 -16.14 -16.06
N LEU A 77 20.13 -15.31 -16.15
CA LEU A 77 18.73 -15.71 -15.97
C LEU A 77 18.30 -16.75 -17.03
N GLU A 78 18.68 -16.56 -18.30
CA GLU A 78 18.43 -17.54 -19.36
C GLU A 78 19.14 -18.87 -19.10
N ALA A 79 20.42 -18.82 -18.72
CA ALA A 79 21.23 -20.00 -18.45
C ALA A 79 20.66 -20.81 -17.26
N ASP A 80 20.27 -20.14 -16.18
CA ASP A 80 19.61 -20.78 -15.05
C ASP A 80 18.27 -21.40 -15.46
N GLY A 81 17.42 -20.66 -16.20
CA GLY A 81 16.16 -21.18 -16.71
C GLY A 81 16.31 -22.46 -17.54
N LYS A 82 17.35 -22.54 -18.40
CA LYS A 82 17.69 -23.77 -19.15
C LYS A 82 18.16 -24.91 -18.25
N ALA A 83 18.97 -24.60 -17.25
CA ALA A 83 19.48 -25.59 -16.30
C ALA A 83 18.36 -26.18 -15.43
N VAL A 84 17.44 -25.34 -14.93
CA VAL A 84 16.27 -25.79 -14.16
C VAL A 84 15.34 -26.63 -15.04
N ARG A 85 15.05 -26.18 -16.28
CA ARG A 85 14.25 -26.95 -17.24
C ARG A 85 14.84 -28.33 -17.52
N THR A 86 16.16 -28.42 -17.68
CA THR A 86 16.87 -29.70 -17.89
C THR A 86 16.65 -30.64 -16.70
N ARG A 87 16.85 -30.14 -15.47
CA ARG A 87 16.60 -30.92 -14.24
C ARG A 87 15.14 -31.37 -14.15
N TYR A 88 14.19 -30.50 -14.47
CA TYR A 88 12.77 -30.84 -14.49
C TYR A 88 12.49 -31.98 -15.48
N ASN A 89 12.94 -31.87 -16.73
CA ASN A 89 12.66 -32.88 -17.76
C ASN A 89 13.33 -34.24 -17.48
N THR A 90 14.45 -34.28 -16.76
CA THR A 90 15.06 -35.55 -16.33
C THR A 90 14.20 -36.28 -15.31
N GLY A 91 13.51 -35.55 -14.43
CA GLY A 91 12.72 -36.13 -13.33
C GLY A 91 11.22 -36.29 -13.60
N ASN A 92 10.71 -35.82 -14.74
CA ASN A 92 9.26 -35.73 -15.01
C ASN A 92 8.88 -36.37 -16.34
N ALA A 93 7.83 -37.18 -16.35
CA ALA A 93 7.32 -37.84 -17.56
C ALA A 93 6.74 -36.85 -18.60
N GLY A 94 6.27 -35.69 -18.14
CA GLY A 94 5.79 -34.60 -19.00
C GLY A 94 6.90 -33.57 -19.24
N ALA A 95 7.65 -33.71 -20.32
CA ALA A 95 8.72 -32.77 -20.65
C ALA A 95 8.18 -31.38 -21.04
N LEU A 96 8.79 -30.33 -20.51
CA LEU A 96 8.53 -28.94 -20.88
C LEU A 96 9.01 -28.68 -22.32
N LYS A 97 8.14 -28.06 -23.11
CA LYS A 97 8.39 -27.67 -24.50
C LYS A 97 9.17 -26.35 -24.63
N SER A 98 9.07 -25.49 -23.62
CA SER A 98 9.84 -24.25 -23.52
C SER A 98 11.35 -24.54 -23.42
N ALA A 99 12.16 -23.62 -23.93
CA ALA A 99 13.61 -23.64 -23.78
C ALA A 99 14.05 -23.30 -22.35
N THR A 100 13.24 -22.53 -21.63
CA THR A 100 13.49 -22.09 -20.25
C THR A 100 12.41 -22.59 -19.30
N TYR A 101 12.72 -22.59 -17.99
CA TYR A 101 11.74 -22.83 -16.93
C TYR A 101 12.00 -21.87 -15.77
N THR A 102 11.36 -20.71 -15.83
CA THR A 102 11.40 -19.62 -14.83
C THR A 102 10.18 -19.58 -13.94
N ALA A 103 9.18 -20.45 -14.15
CA ALA A 103 7.98 -20.50 -13.31
C ALA A 103 8.29 -20.71 -11.80
N HIS A 104 9.43 -21.30 -11.48
CA HIS A 104 9.91 -21.48 -10.10
C HIS A 104 10.32 -20.17 -9.40
N LEU A 105 10.48 -19.07 -10.14
CA LEU A 105 10.76 -17.73 -9.61
C LEU A 105 9.48 -16.94 -9.30
N LEU A 106 8.33 -17.43 -9.77
CA LEU A 106 7.07 -16.74 -9.58
C LEU A 106 6.63 -16.79 -8.11
N PRO A 107 5.90 -15.76 -7.64
CA PRO A 107 5.39 -15.73 -6.28
C PRO A 107 4.56 -16.98 -5.96
N ALA A 108 4.79 -17.56 -4.79
CA ALA A 108 3.98 -18.62 -4.25
C ALA A 108 2.84 -18.05 -3.40
N ARG A 109 1.90 -18.91 -2.97
CA ARG A 109 0.80 -18.54 -2.07
C ARG A 109 1.29 -17.78 -0.83
N GLU A 110 2.44 -18.17 -0.28
CA GLU A 110 3.03 -17.55 0.91
C GLU A 110 3.43 -16.10 0.65
N ASP A 111 3.98 -15.79 -0.52
CA ASP A 111 4.31 -14.42 -0.93
C ASP A 111 3.06 -13.54 -1.03
N HIS A 112 1.98 -14.06 -1.61
CA HIS A 112 0.70 -13.33 -1.68
C HIS A 112 0.06 -13.12 -0.29
N VAL A 113 0.19 -14.09 0.63
CA VAL A 113 -0.29 -13.92 2.01
C VAL A 113 0.52 -12.84 2.72
N ARG A 114 1.85 -12.88 2.58
CA ARG A 114 2.75 -11.87 3.14
C ARG A 114 2.45 -10.49 2.58
N TYR A 115 2.36 -10.35 1.26
CA TYR A 115 2.06 -9.08 0.60
C TYR A 115 0.74 -8.48 1.10
N ARG A 116 -0.32 -9.27 1.21
CA ARG A 116 -1.62 -8.80 1.72
C ARG A 116 -1.55 -8.36 3.19
N ALA A 117 -0.81 -9.08 4.02
CA ALA A 117 -0.59 -8.70 5.41
C ALA A 117 0.17 -7.36 5.51
N GLU A 118 1.25 -7.22 4.74
CA GLU A 118 2.04 -5.98 4.69
C GLU A 118 1.22 -4.80 4.12
N ALA A 119 0.41 -5.03 3.08
CA ALA A 119 -0.50 -4.03 2.54
C ALA A 119 -1.52 -3.56 3.60
N GLY A 120 -2.07 -4.48 4.39
CA GLY A 120 -2.93 -4.16 5.53
C GLY A 120 -2.21 -3.30 6.58
N VAL A 121 -0.98 -3.65 6.94
CA VAL A 121 -0.17 -2.86 7.89
C VAL A 121 0.11 -1.45 7.36
N ARG A 122 0.53 -1.32 6.09
CA ARG A 122 0.73 -0.02 5.42
C ARG A 122 -0.52 0.83 5.45
N PHE A 123 -1.66 0.23 5.13
CA PHE A 123 -2.96 0.91 5.15
C PHE A 123 -3.30 1.43 6.55
N VAL A 124 -3.16 0.59 7.59
CA VAL A 124 -3.43 1.02 8.98
C VAL A 124 -2.49 2.15 9.42
N ARG A 125 -1.21 2.08 9.05
CA ARG A 125 -0.22 3.15 9.35
C ARG A 125 -0.61 4.45 8.65
N ARG A 126 -0.91 4.42 7.35
CA ARG A 126 -1.37 5.59 6.59
C ARG A 126 -2.64 6.18 7.20
N LEU A 127 -3.63 5.33 7.51
CA LEU A 127 -4.88 5.77 8.11
C LEU A 127 -4.67 6.52 9.43
N ARG A 128 -3.83 5.98 10.32
CA ARG A 128 -3.49 6.61 11.60
C ARG A 128 -2.86 7.99 11.41
N THR A 129 -1.88 8.09 10.52
CA THR A 129 -1.24 9.37 10.20
C THR A 129 -2.25 10.35 9.61
N THR A 130 -3.12 9.90 8.70
CA THR A 130 -4.18 10.73 8.11
C THR A 130 -5.14 11.25 9.18
N VAL A 131 -5.66 10.40 10.06
CA VAL A 131 -6.58 10.81 11.13
C VAL A 131 -5.91 11.82 12.07
N LEU A 132 -4.65 11.60 12.43
CA LEU A 132 -3.88 12.54 13.25
C LEU A 132 -3.71 13.90 12.56
N THR A 133 -3.34 13.89 11.27
CA THR A 133 -3.17 15.12 10.48
C THR A 133 -4.49 15.87 10.34
N LEU A 134 -5.58 15.18 10.04
CA LEU A 134 -6.91 15.78 9.94
C LEU A 134 -7.37 16.38 11.27
N SER A 135 -7.16 15.65 12.39
CA SER A 135 -7.49 16.13 13.74
C SER A 135 -6.74 17.43 14.07
N ARG A 136 -5.44 17.50 13.75
CA ARG A 136 -4.65 18.72 13.93
C ARG A 136 -5.10 19.87 13.05
N ALA A 137 -5.42 19.59 11.78
CA ALA A 137 -5.86 20.61 10.84
C ALA A 137 -7.16 21.27 11.32
N THR A 138 -8.16 20.45 11.68
CA THR A 138 -9.43 20.98 12.17
C THR A 138 -9.33 21.65 13.55
N LEU A 139 -8.45 21.19 14.44
CA LEU A 139 -8.19 21.88 15.72
C LEU A 139 -7.63 23.30 15.53
N ARG A 140 -6.96 23.58 14.40
CA ARG A 140 -6.35 24.87 14.12
C ARG A 140 -7.34 25.91 13.59
N ASP A 141 -8.31 25.49 12.79
CA ASP A 141 -9.22 26.41 12.07
C ASP A 141 -10.72 26.14 12.27
N GLY A 142 -11.09 25.07 12.98
CA GLY A 142 -12.47 24.64 13.21
C GLY A 142 -13.20 24.16 11.95
N GLN A 143 -12.52 24.10 10.80
CA GLN A 143 -13.11 23.69 9.53
C GLN A 143 -13.08 22.18 9.37
N GLU A 144 -13.97 21.66 8.52
CA GLU A 144 -13.87 20.25 8.13
C GLU A 144 -12.66 20.07 7.20
N HIS A 145 -11.82 19.09 7.52
CA HIS A 145 -10.74 18.64 6.63
C HIS A 145 -11.01 17.22 6.18
N THR A 146 -10.73 16.94 4.91
CA THR A 146 -11.06 15.66 4.29
C THR A 146 -9.87 15.04 3.56
N VAL A 147 -9.84 13.71 3.49
CA VAL A 147 -8.89 12.94 2.66
C VAL A 147 -9.63 11.80 1.97
N ASP A 148 -9.34 11.64 0.68
CA ASP A 148 -9.83 10.54 -0.13
C ASP A 148 -8.95 9.30 -0.02
N PHE A 149 -9.61 8.16 0.15
CA PHE A 149 -9.09 6.82 -0.09
C PHE A 149 -9.80 6.23 -1.32
N ASP A 150 -9.26 5.14 -1.86
CA ASP A 150 -9.70 4.56 -3.13
C ASP A 150 -11.22 4.28 -3.20
N THR A 151 -11.87 4.00 -2.06
CA THR A 151 -13.28 3.61 -1.99
C THR A 151 -14.14 4.45 -1.04
N PHE A 152 -13.52 5.39 -0.31
CA PHE A 152 -14.21 6.20 0.68
C PHE A 152 -13.45 7.49 1.00
N THR A 153 -14.17 8.49 1.50
CA THR A 153 -13.59 9.75 2.00
C THR A 153 -13.77 9.81 3.51
N VAL A 154 -12.76 10.30 4.23
CA VAL A 154 -12.86 10.61 5.68
C VAL A 154 -12.77 12.10 5.86
N GLY A 155 -13.72 12.67 6.61
CA GLY A 155 -13.73 14.06 7.05
C GLY A 155 -13.73 14.17 8.56
N LEU A 156 -12.94 15.10 9.12
CA LEU A 156 -12.97 15.41 10.55
C LEU A 156 -13.28 16.89 10.75
N GLN A 157 -14.09 17.20 11.77
CA GLN A 157 -14.35 18.56 12.21
C GLN A 157 -14.35 18.65 13.75
N VAL A 158 -13.56 19.55 14.31
CA VAL A 158 -13.60 19.91 15.73
C VAL A 158 -14.37 21.22 15.91
N ARG A 159 -15.28 21.25 16.87
CA ARG A 159 -15.98 22.45 17.31
C ARG A 159 -15.94 22.57 18.82
N ALA A 160 -15.67 23.77 19.32
CA ALA A 160 -15.92 24.11 20.71
C ALA A 160 -17.37 24.61 20.82
N ASP A 161 -18.14 24.04 21.73
CA ASP A 161 -19.44 24.57 22.11
C ASP A 161 -19.26 25.70 23.16
N ASP A 162 -20.23 26.61 23.21
CA ASP A 162 -20.23 27.76 24.13
C ASP A 162 -20.21 27.33 25.62
N GLY A 163 -20.47 26.04 25.91
CA GLY A 163 -20.37 25.39 27.22
C GLY A 163 -18.99 24.88 27.63
N HIS A 164 -17.92 25.17 26.87
CA HIS A 164 -16.52 24.71 27.06
C HIS A 164 -16.24 23.24 26.69
N GLU A 165 -17.19 22.53 26.09
CA GLU A 165 -16.98 21.18 25.58
C GLU A 165 -16.45 21.22 24.15
N THR A 166 -15.40 20.45 23.86
CA THR A 166 -14.85 20.31 22.51
C THR A 166 -15.36 19.01 21.92
N TYR A 167 -16.12 19.10 20.84
CA TYR A 167 -16.63 17.94 20.11
C TYR A 167 -15.81 17.71 18.84
N LEU A 168 -15.55 16.44 18.53
CA LEU A 168 -14.98 16.02 17.26
C LEU A 168 -16.01 15.18 16.51
N ALA A 169 -16.35 15.61 15.30
CA ALA A 169 -17.15 14.85 14.35
C ALA A 169 -16.26 14.14 13.33
N VAL A 170 -16.56 12.88 13.05
CA VAL A 170 -15.98 12.08 11.96
C VAL A 170 -17.09 11.80 10.95
N ARG A 171 -16.84 12.15 9.69
CA ARG A 171 -17.67 11.81 8.55
C ARG A 171 -16.96 10.77 7.69
N ILE A 172 -17.69 9.76 7.25
CA ILE A 172 -17.24 8.79 6.25
C ILE A 172 -18.23 8.80 5.09
N THR A 173 -17.72 8.95 3.88
CA THR A 173 -18.52 8.87 2.65
C THR A 173 -18.09 7.68 1.83
N GLY A 174 -19.04 6.87 1.37
CA GLY A 174 -18.78 5.67 0.58
C GLY A 174 -18.97 4.37 1.35
N SER A 175 -18.55 3.25 0.76
CA SER A 175 -18.78 1.92 1.32
C SER A 175 -17.58 1.50 2.16
N VAL A 176 -17.76 1.53 3.49
CA VAL A 176 -16.73 1.15 4.45
C VAL A 176 -17.25 0.00 5.32
N PRO A 177 -16.51 -1.12 5.44
CA PRO A 177 -16.94 -2.22 6.29
C PRO A 177 -16.86 -1.82 7.78
N PRO A 178 -17.71 -2.38 8.67
CA PRO A 178 -17.81 -1.93 10.06
C PRO A 178 -16.48 -1.95 10.84
N ASN A 179 -15.63 -2.95 10.58
CA ASN A 179 -14.32 -3.05 11.20
C ASN A 179 -13.37 -1.90 10.82
N LEU A 180 -13.50 -1.34 9.61
CA LEU A 180 -12.75 -0.18 9.18
C LEU A 180 -13.32 1.11 9.80
N THR A 181 -14.64 1.23 9.93
CA THR A 181 -15.25 2.32 10.70
C THR A 181 -14.72 2.33 12.14
N THR A 182 -14.75 1.18 12.84
CA THR A 182 -14.17 1.06 14.19
C THR A 182 -12.69 1.43 14.22
N LEU A 183 -11.93 1.04 13.18
CA LEU A 183 -10.52 1.40 13.06
C LEU A 183 -10.33 2.91 12.91
N ILE A 184 -11.16 3.62 12.14
CA ILE A 184 -11.06 5.07 11.99
C ILE A 184 -11.33 5.74 13.34
N LEU A 185 -12.48 5.43 13.95
CA LEU A 185 -12.95 6.05 15.19
C LEU A 185 -11.97 5.83 16.35
N ARG A 186 -11.42 4.61 16.52
CA ARG A 186 -10.46 4.33 17.61
C ARG A 186 -9.12 5.07 17.48
N ASN A 187 -8.77 5.54 16.28
CA ASN A 187 -7.48 6.18 16.03
C ASN A 187 -7.60 7.72 16.07
N VAL A 188 -8.78 8.27 16.33
CA VAL A 188 -8.93 9.69 16.62
C VAL A 188 -8.31 9.96 18.00
N PRO A 189 -7.31 10.83 18.09
CA PRO A 189 -6.68 11.15 19.36
C PRO A 189 -7.62 11.94 20.28
N GLY A 190 -7.46 11.78 21.59
CA GLY A 190 -8.19 12.56 22.59
C GLY A 190 -9.68 12.24 22.75
N CYS A 191 -10.21 11.22 22.06
CA CYS A 191 -11.61 10.78 22.18
C CYS A 191 -11.68 9.41 22.85
N GLU A 192 -12.70 9.15 23.66
CA GLU A 192 -12.92 7.84 24.27
C GLU A 192 -13.37 6.82 23.22
N VAL A 193 -12.74 5.63 23.18
CA VAL A 193 -12.97 4.63 22.12
C VAL A 193 -14.42 4.16 22.05
N ASP A 194 -15.12 4.10 23.18
CA ASP A 194 -16.52 3.67 23.27
C ASP A 194 -17.51 4.86 23.36
N GLY A 195 -17.00 6.10 23.29
CA GLY A 195 -17.78 7.33 23.44
C GLY A 195 -18.38 7.87 22.14
N TRP A 196 -18.33 7.11 21.04
CA TRP A 196 -18.81 7.56 19.73
C TRP A 196 -20.32 7.45 19.60
N TYR A 197 -20.98 8.57 19.32
CA TYR A 197 -22.41 8.64 19.05
C TYR A 197 -22.66 8.78 17.56
N PRO A 198 -23.55 7.97 16.95
CA PRO A 198 -23.93 8.16 15.55
C PRO A 198 -24.73 9.45 15.39
N GLU A 199 -24.41 10.20 14.35
CA GLU A 199 -25.06 11.47 14.03
C GLU A 199 -26.01 11.32 12.85
N TYR A 200 -27.11 12.08 12.88
CA TYR A 200 -28.10 12.12 11.80
C TYR A 200 -27.91 13.34 10.88
N ALA A 201 -27.12 14.31 11.31
CA ALA A 201 -26.78 15.53 10.59
C ALA A 201 -25.35 15.96 10.96
N LEU A 202 -24.74 16.76 10.11
CA LEU A 202 -23.53 17.51 10.46
C LEU A 202 -23.94 18.89 10.95
N PRO A 203 -23.01 19.66 11.53
CA PRO A 203 -23.31 21.04 11.85
C PRO A 203 -23.78 21.80 10.61
N GLU A 204 -24.93 22.48 10.74
CA GLU A 204 -25.54 23.32 9.70
C GLU A 204 -26.08 22.59 8.46
N ARG A 205 -25.99 21.25 8.35
CA ARG A 205 -26.58 20.49 7.23
C ARG A 205 -26.92 19.04 7.54
N ASP A 206 -27.90 18.50 6.82
CA ASP A 206 -28.21 17.07 6.83
C ASP A 206 -27.08 16.24 6.17
N LEU A 207 -27.05 14.95 6.53
CA LEU A 207 -26.20 13.97 5.85
C LEU A 207 -26.68 13.71 4.42
N LEU A 208 -25.73 13.66 3.50
CA LEU A 208 -25.99 13.24 2.12
C LEU A 208 -26.09 11.71 2.02
N PRO A 209 -26.68 11.18 0.94
CA PRO A 209 -26.66 9.74 0.68
C PRO A 209 -25.23 9.17 0.72
N ALA A 210 -25.09 8.00 1.34
CA ALA A 210 -23.81 7.33 1.57
C ALA A 210 -22.82 8.07 2.51
N GLU A 211 -23.26 9.13 3.20
CA GLU A 211 -22.55 9.67 4.37
C GLU A 211 -23.00 8.97 5.64
N GLN A 212 -22.04 8.71 6.51
CA GLN A 212 -22.24 8.30 7.89
C GLN A 212 -21.39 9.22 8.76
N ALA A 213 -21.93 9.65 9.90
CA ALA A 213 -21.22 10.53 10.80
C ALA A 213 -21.31 10.03 12.25
N TRP A 214 -20.27 10.35 13.01
CA TRP A 214 -20.20 10.12 14.45
C TRP A 214 -19.60 11.34 15.14
N SER A 215 -20.00 11.59 16.38
CA SER A 215 -19.39 12.61 17.23
C SER A 215 -18.90 12.00 18.54
N ASN A 216 -17.92 12.67 19.14
CA ASN A 216 -17.41 12.32 20.46
C ASN A 216 -16.86 13.58 21.14
N LEU A 217 -16.82 13.55 22.47
CA LEU A 217 -16.12 14.54 23.26
C LEU A 217 -14.61 14.33 23.15
N MET A 218 -13.91 15.42 22.85
CA MET A 218 -12.46 15.46 22.79
C MET A 218 -11.90 16.08 24.08
N ASP A 219 -10.99 15.38 24.74
CA ASP A 219 -10.28 15.90 25.91
C ASP A 219 -9.52 17.19 25.53
N PRO A 220 -9.86 18.36 26.12
CA PRO A 220 -9.19 19.62 25.81
C PRO A 220 -7.67 19.59 26.09
N ARG A 221 -7.19 18.77 27.03
CA ARG A 221 -5.76 18.62 27.32
C ARG A 221 -5.04 17.86 26.22
N GLU A 222 -5.67 16.83 25.68
CA GLU A 222 -5.14 16.08 24.54
C GLU A 222 -5.19 16.93 23.27
N ALA A 223 -6.27 17.69 23.06
CA ALA A 223 -6.38 18.67 21.97
C ALA A 223 -5.24 19.70 22.01
N ALA A 224 -4.96 20.29 23.18
CA ALA A 224 -3.82 21.20 23.34
C ALA A 224 -2.48 20.52 23.02
N ARG A 225 -2.25 19.30 23.55
CA ARG A 225 -1.02 18.54 23.27
C ARG A 225 -0.82 18.27 21.77
N LEU A 226 -1.89 17.96 21.04
CA LEU A 226 -1.83 17.72 19.60
C LEU A 226 -1.40 18.96 18.81
N LEU A 227 -1.78 20.14 19.27
CA LEU A 227 -1.38 21.42 18.70
C LEU A 227 0.08 21.77 19.04
N ASP A 228 0.53 21.45 20.25
CA ASP A 228 1.91 21.73 20.72
C ASP A 228 2.98 20.82 20.10
N THR A 229 2.58 19.63 19.62
CA THR A 229 3.51 18.67 19.03
C THR A 229 3.83 19.07 17.58
N GLU A 230 4.68 20.08 17.39
CA GLU A 230 5.36 20.35 16.11
C GLU A 230 6.57 19.42 15.95
N SER A 231 6.51 18.50 14.99
CA SER A 231 7.62 17.91 14.22
C SER A 231 7.08 16.83 13.29
#